data_AF-A0AA36BTD7-F1
#
_entry.id   AF-A0AA36BTD7-F1
#
_cell.length_a   1.000
_cell.length_b   1.000
_cell.length_c   1.000
_cell.angle_alpha   90.00
_cell.angle_beta   90.00
_cell.angle_gamma   90.00
#
_symmetry.space_group_name_H-M   'P 1'
#
loop_
_entity.id
_entity.type
_entity.pdbx_description
1 polymer ?
#
loop_
_entity_poly.entity_id
_entity_poly.type
_entity_poly.pdbx_seq_one_letter_code
_entity_poly.pdbx_strand_id
1 'polypeptide(L)'
;MKASLNTAPKQPKKESPSAASESTPALTMDCAVQAFKYVGNEHKSQGKLGAAILSNDSNKEYRILLYVTKEKQVTNVTITKSFTFIMQPNNYAMFYDAAKQGLVNFVRI
;
A
#
# COMPACT_ATOMS: atom_id res chain seq x y z
N MET A 1 17.59 25.74 -59.89
CA MET A 1 17.95 26.15 -58.51
C MET A 1 17.37 25.14 -57.54
N LYS A 2 18.24 24.53 -56.73
CA LYS A 2 18.10 24.07 -55.32
C LYS A 2 16.79 23.35 -54.92
N ALA A 3 16.80 22.03 -54.73
CA ALA A 3 17.25 21.25 -53.55
C ALA A 3 16.09 20.97 -52.56
N SER A 4 15.64 19.71 -52.52
CA SER A 4 14.76 19.16 -51.48
C SER A 4 15.48 19.12 -50.14
N LEU A 5 14.85 19.67 -49.09
CA LEU A 5 15.35 19.67 -47.72
C LEU A 5 14.99 18.36 -47.00
N ASN A 6 16.04 17.56 -46.81
CA ASN A 6 16.39 16.66 -45.71
C ASN A 6 15.29 16.21 -44.72
N THR A 7 14.98 14.92 -44.78
CA THR A 7 14.51 14.12 -43.64
C THR A 7 15.67 13.93 -42.65
N ALA A 8 15.50 14.35 -41.40
CA ALA A 8 16.48 14.14 -40.34
C ALA A 8 16.59 12.64 -39.96
N PRO A 9 17.80 12.09 -39.77
CA PRO A 9 17.97 10.69 -39.41
C PRO A 9 17.44 10.42 -37.99
N LYS A 10 16.64 9.35 -37.86
CA LYS A 10 16.20 8.76 -36.57
C LYS A 10 17.39 8.65 -35.62
N GLN A 11 17.33 9.34 -34.48
CA GLN A 11 18.30 9.14 -33.40
C GLN A 11 18.29 7.66 -32.97
N PRO A 12 19.46 7.04 -32.77
CA PRO A 12 19.54 5.67 -32.29
C PRO A 12 19.05 5.63 -30.84
N LYS A 13 18.02 4.80 -30.57
CA LYS A 13 17.61 4.48 -29.20
C LYS A 13 18.77 3.76 -28.54
N LYS A 14 19.41 4.44 -27.57
CA LYS A 14 20.28 3.82 -26.58
C LYS A 14 19.43 2.80 -25.83
N GLU A 15 19.71 1.52 -26.04
CA GLU A 15 19.26 0.45 -25.15
C GLU A 15 19.88 0.69 -23.78
N SER A 16 19.09 1.23 -22.86
CA SER A 16 19.40 1.18 -21.44
C SER A 16 19.16 -0.25 -20.95
N PRO A 17 20.04 -0.81 -20.09
CA PRO A 17 19.86 -2.16 -19.56
C PRO A 17 18.49 -2.26 -18.88
N SER A 18 17.77 -3.34 -19.17
CA SER A 18 16.53 -3.71 -18.47
C SER A 18 16.83 -3.73 -16.97
N ALA A 19 16.47 -2.63 -16.29
CA ALA A 19 16.36 -2.63 -14.84
C ALA A 19 15.40 -3.76 -14.50
N ALA A 20 15.82 -4.62 -13.57
CA ALA A 20 14.99 -5.66 -13.00
C ALA A 20 13.58 -5.10 -12.80
N SER A 21 12.58 -5.79 -13.34
CA SER A 21 11.17 -5.45 -13.15
C SER A 21 10.90 -5.48 -11.64
N GLU A 22 11.08 -4.33 -10.97
CA GLU A 22 10.54 -4.08 -9.65
C GLU A 22 9.03 -4.12 -9.83
N SER A 23 8.47 -5.27 -9.51
CA SER A 23 7.05 -5.54 -9.59
C SER A 23 6.32 -4.57 -8.66
N THR A 24 5.62 -3.61 -9.26
CA THR A 24 4.81 -2.64 -8.52
C THR A 24 3.70 -3.38 -7.77
N PRO A 25 3.51 -3.15 -6.46
CA PRO A 25 2.37 -3.70 -5.73
C PRO A 25 1.04 -3.28 -6.37
N ALA A 26 0.17 -4.24 -6.62
CA ALA A 26 -1.18 -4.03 -7.15
C ALA A 26 -2.19 -3.86 -6.00
N LEU A 27 -3.15 -2.95 -6.17
CA LEU A 27 -4.27 -2.80 -5.23
C LEU A 27 -5.30 -3.90 -5.49
N THR A 28 -5.54 -4.76 -4.50
CA THR A 28 -6.49 -5.88 -4.63
C THR A 28 -7.87 -5.52 -4.10
N MET A 29 -7.92 -4.77 -3.00
CA MET A 29 -9.16 -4.37 -2.32
C MET A 29 -8.94 -3.03 -1.64
N ASP A 30 -9.95 -2.17 -1.63
CA ASP A 30 -10.01 -0.97 -0.82
C ASP A 30 -11.39 -0.77 -0.16
N CYS A 31 -11.39 -0.22 1.04
CA CYS A 31 -12.61 0.17 1.73
C CYS A 31 -12.36 1.35 2.68
N ALA A 32 -13.43 2.01 3.11
CA ALA A 32 -13.35 3.05 4.13
C ALA A 32 -13.62 2.45 5.51
N VAL A 33 -12.82 2.82 6.50
CA VAL A 33 -12.85 2.24 7.85
C VAL A 33 -12.79 3.32 8.91
N GLN A 34 -13.37 3.06 10.08
CA GLN A 34 -13.22 3.94 11.24
C GLN A 34 -12.07 3.43 12.13
N ALA A 35 -10.88 4.03 12.02
CA ALA A 35 -9.68 3.51 12.65
C ALA A 35 -9.45 4.08 14.07
N PHE A 36 -8.74 3.31 14.90
CA PHE A 36 -8.28 3.74 16.22
C PHE A 36 -6.86 3.24 16.45
N LYS A 37 -6.13 3.90 17.35
CA LYS A 37 -4.77 3.55 17.74
C LYS A 37 -4.74 3.27 19.23
N TYR A 38 -4.07 2.20 19.65
CA TYR A 38 -3.88 1.91 21.07
C TYR A 38 -2.66 2.67 21.60
N VAL A 39 -2.87 3.64 22.49
CA VAL A 39 -1.82 4.48 23.07
C VAL A 39 -2.14 4.73 24.55
N GLY A 40 -1.21 4.41 25.44
CA GLY A 40 -1.37 4.68 26.88
C GLY A 40 -2.58 3.97 27.49
N ASN A 41 -2.73 2.67 27.19
CA ASN A 41 -3.84 1.81 27.64
C ASN A 41 -5.24 2.19 27.13
N GLU A 42 -5.34 3.11 26.18
CA GLU A 42 -6.61 3.59 25.63
C GLU A 42 -6.63 3.46 24.10
N HIS A 43 -7.81 3.24 23.51
CA HIS A 43 -8.02 3.33 22.07
C HIS A 43 -8.39 4.76 21.67
N LYS A 44 -7.48 5.45 21.00
CA LYS A 44 -7.68 6.81 20.49
C LYS A 44 -8.15 6.79 19.04
N SER A 45 -9.30 7.38 18.77
CA SER A 45 -9.84 7.51 17.42
C SER A 45 -8.84 8.18 16.47
N GLN A 46 -8.70 7.60 15.27
CA GLN A 46 -7.93 8.17 14.15
C GLN A 46 -8.85 8.74 13.06
N GLY A 47 -10.18 8.65 13.24
CA GLY A 47 -11.16 9.06 12.24
C GLY A 47 -11.37 8.03 11.13
N LYS A 48 -12.00 8.48 10.04
CA LYS A 48 -12.23 7.68 8.84
C LYS A 48 -10.95 7.63 8.01
N LEU A 49 -10.48 6.42 7.70
CA LEU A 49 -9.32 6.15 6.85
C LEU A 49 -9.72 5.30 5.64
N GLY A 50 -8.90 5.33 4.61
CA GLY A 50 -8.86 4.27 3.61
C GLY A 50 -8.07 3.07 4.14
N ALA A 51 -8.57 1.87 3.90
CA ALA A 51 -7.88 0.61 4.11
C ALA A 51 -7.72 -0.11 2.78
N ALA A 52 -6.54 -0.64 2.51
CA ALA A 52 -6.23 -1.35 1.28
C ALA A 52 -5.44 -2.62 1.53
N ILE A 53 -5.68 -3.63 0.70
CA ILE A 53 -4.81 -4.79 0.56
C ILE A 53 -4.00 -4.61 -0.73
N LEU A 54 -2.68 -4.64 -0.59
CA LEU A 54 -1.76 -4.61 -1.71
C LEU A 54 -1.17 -6.00 -1.91
N SER A 55 -1.15 -6.50 -3.13
CA SER A 55 -0.46 -7.73 -3.52
C SER A 55 0.73 -7.43 -4.39
N ASN A 56 1.82 -8.14 -4.17
CA ASN A 56 2.95 -8.20 -5.10
C ASN A 56 3.13 -9.65 -5.50
N ASP A 57 2.68 -9.96 -6.72
CA ASP A 57 2.63 -11.33 -7.21
C ASP A 57 4.01 -11.92 -7.53
N SER A 58 5.02 -11.08 -7.77
CA SER A 58 6.38 -11.53 -8.10
C SER A 58 7.10 -12.09 -6.88
N ASN A 59 6.89 -11.50 -5.70
CA ASN A 59 7.52 -11.96 -4.45
C ASN A 59 6.52 -12.60 -3.46
N LYS A 60 5.26 -12.76 -3.86
CA LYS A 60 4.16 -13.29 -3.01
C LYS A 60 4.00 -12.53 -1.70
N GLU A 61 4.20 -11.22 -1.75
CA GLU A 61 4.04 -10.33 -0.60
C GLU A 61 2.65 -9.70 -0.61
N TYR A 62 1.99 -9.72 0.54
CA TYR A 62 0.72 -9.02 0.74
C TYR A 62 0.87 -8.01 1.86
N ARG A 63 0.24 -6.84 1.73
CA ARG A 63 0.32 -5.77 2.73
C ARG A 63 -1.05 -5.20 3.04
N ILE A 64 -1.26 -4.84 4.30
CA ILE A 64 -2.37 -3.99 4.74
C ILE A 64 -1.85 -2.56 4.82
N LEU A 65 -2.52 -1.66 4.12
CA LEU A 65 -2.24 -0.23 4.12
C LEU A 65 -3.44 0.53 4.71
N LEU A 66 -3.20 1.35 5.73
CA LEU A 66 -4.17 2.36 6.20
C LEU A 66 -3.66 3.75 5.87
N TYR A 67 -4.52 4.61 5.35
CA TYR A 67 -4.11 5.92 4.85
C TYR A 67 -5.20 6.98 4.93
N VAL A 68 -4.78 8.24 5.10
CA VAL A 68 -5.65 9.43 5.00
C VAL A 68 -5.71 9.90 3.55
N THR A 69 -4.54 9.98 2.91
CA THR A 69 -4.35 10.25 1.47
C THR A 69 -3.34 9.25 0.92
N LYS A 70 -3.17 9.18 -0.39
CA LYS A 70 -2.16 8.30 -1.00
C LYS A 70 -0.74 8.59 -0.47
N GLU A 71 -0.42 9.85 -0.19
CA GLU A 71 0.87 10.23 0.40
C GLU A 71 0.92 10.07 1.93
N LYS A 72 -0.22 10.23 2.63
CA LYS A 72 -0.29 10.19 4.09
C LYS A 72 -0.76 8.83 4.60
N GLN A 73 0.21 7.93 4.76
CA GLN A 73 0.00 6.59 5.32
C GLN A 73 0.03 6.62 6.85
N VAL A 74 -0.85 5.84 7.47
CA VAL A 74 -0.95 5.63 8.93
C VAL A 74 -0.36 4.28 9.32
N THR A 75 -0.52 3.27 8.46
CA THR A 75 0.00 1.92 8.68
C THR A 75 0.35 1.28 7.35
N ASN A 76 1.46 0.54 7.30
CA ASN A 76 1.86 -0.27 6.17
C ASN A 76 2.51 -1.53 6.75
N VAL A 77 1.76 -2.64 6.79
CA VAL A 77 2.21 -3.88 7.43
C VAL A 77 2.17 -5.04 6.43
N THR A 78 3.26 -5.80 6.36
CA THR A 78 3.32 -7.02 5.57
C THR A 78 2.61 -8.16 6.29
N ILE A 79 1.74 -8.87 5.57
CA ILE A 79 1.09 -10.08 6.03
C ILE A 79 2.11 -11.22 5.93
N THR A 80 2.65 -11.62 7.08
CA THR A 80 3.57 -12.75 7.21
C THR A 80 2.84 -13.98 7.75
N LYS A 81 3.53 -15.13 7.78
CA LYS A 81 2.98 -16.35 8.41
C LYS A 81 2.66 -16.19 9.90
N SER A 82 3.32 -15.25 10.58
CA SER A 82 3.11 -14.94 11.99
C SER A 82 2.21 -13.71 12.20
N PHE A 83 1.56 -13.22 11.14
CA PHE A 83 0.66 -12.09 11.22
C PHE A 83 -0.60 -12.48 12.02
N THR A 84 -0.96 -11.64 12.99
CA THR A 84 -2.13 -11.85 13.83
C THR A 84 -3.23 -10.87 13.42
N PHE A 85 -4.35 -11.44 12.98
CA PHE A 85 -5.58 -10.71 12.68
C PHE A 85 -6.72 -11.28 13.51
N ILE A 86 -7.32 -10.46 14.36
CA ILE A 86 -8.35 -10.90 15.31
C ILE A 86 -9.65 -10.20 14.96
N MET A 87 -10.67 -11.00 14.61
CA MET A 87 -12.04 -10.54 14.47
C MET A 87 -12.67 -10.40 15.86
N GLN A 88 -13.33 -9.28 16.09
CA GLN A 88 -14.08 -8.94 17.29
C GLN A 88 -15.57 -8.77 16.93
N PRO A 89 -16.50 -8.93 17.90
CA PRO A 89 -17.92 -8.66 17.69
C PRO A 89 -18.17 -7.26 17.12
N ASN A 90 -19.33 -7.05 16.50
CA ASN A 90 -19.75 -5.75 15.91
C ASN A 90 -18.90 -5.28 14.71
N ASN A 91 -18.42 -6.22 13.89
CA ASN A 91 -17.57 -5.95 12.72
C ASN A 91 -16.34 -5.14 13.14
N TYR A 92 -15.55 -5.70 14.05
CA TYR A 92 -14.29 -5.09 14.43
C TYR A 92 -13.15 -6.05 14.15
N ALA A 93 -11.99 -5.50 13.81
CA ALA A 93 -10.78 -6.25 13.56
C ALA A 93 -9.63 -5.62 14.34
N MET A 94 -8.62 -6.41 14.67
CA MET A 94 -7.41 -5.96 15.32
C MET A 94 -6.20 -6.62 14.67
N PHE A 95 -5.15 -5.83 14.43
CA PHE A 95 -3.87 -6.32 13.94
C PHE A 95 -2.76 -5.39 14.40
N TYR A 96 -1.56 -5.94 14.61
CA TYR A 96 -0.40 -5.17 15.05
C TYR A 96 0.34 -4.55 13.87
N ASP A 97 0.94 -3.37 14.08
CA ASP A 97 1.86 -2.78 13.12
C ASP A 97 3.27 -3.41 13.19
N ALA A 98 4.14 -3.03 12.26
CA ALA A 98 5.52 -3.52 12.19
C ALA A 98 6.34 -3.20 13.46
N ALA A 99 6.01 -2.12 14.17
CA ALA A 99 6.66 -1.73 15.41
C ALA A 99 6.15 -2.52 16.63
N LYS A 100 5.07 -3.31 16.49
CA LYS A 100 4.32 -3.92 17.61
C LYS A 100 3.84 -2.89 18.64
N GLN A 101 3.80 -1.60 18.29
CA GLN A 101 3.56 -0.48 19.22
C GLN A 101 2.11 0.04 19.17
N GLY A 102 1.16 -0.86 18.95
CA GLY A 102 -0.24 -0.50 19.10
C GLY A 102 -0.76 0.23 17.87
N LEU A 103 -1.28 -0.55 16.94
CA LEU A 103 -2.42 -0.15 16.16
C LEU A 103 -3.48 -1.20 16.43
N VAL A 104 -4.68 -0.74 16.75
CA VAL A 104 -5.86 -1.58 16.97
C VAL A 104 -6.87 -0.99 16.03
N ASN A 105 -6.70 -1.37 14.77
CA ASN A 105 -7.48 -0.80 13.70
C ASN A 105 -8.80 -1.52 13.62
N PHE A 106 -9.75 -1.06 14.42
CA PHE A 106 -11.16 -1.36 14.26
C PHE A 106 -11.54 -1.05 12.81
N VAL A 107 -12.09 -2.02 12.10
CA VAL A 107 -12.66 -1.82 10.78
C VAL A 107 -14.13 -2.20 10.86
N ARG A 108 -15.01 -1.21 11.03
CA ARG A 108 -16.44 -1.41 10.76
C ARG A 108 -16.60 -1.55 9.25
N ILE A 109 -16.65 -2.80 8.80
CA ILE A 109 -17.11 -3.18 7.45
C ILE A 109 -18.62 -2.95 7.39
#